data_AF-A0A6I6EPQ2-F1
#
_entry.id   AF-A0A6I6EPQ2-F1
#
_cell.length_a   1.000
_cell.length_b   1.000
_cell.length_c   1.000
_cell.angle_alpha   90.00
_cell.angle_beta   90.00
_cell.angle_gamma   90.00
#
_symmetry.space_group_name_H-M   'P 1'
#
loop_
_entity.id
_entity.type
_entity.pdbx_description
1 polymer ?
#
loop_
_entity_poly.entity_id
_entity_poly.type
_entity_poly.pdbx_seq_one_letter_code
_entity_poly.pdbx_strand_id
1 'polypeptide(L)' 'MKKGLIPAIIVTIIAAAFLILYALAVTMGLLESNASFIVIILVALVFVILLIMLVMTLVERIKEIKGENKDDISKY' A
#
# COMPACT_ATOMS: atom_id res chain seq x y z
N MET A 1 -11.34 -15.96 -14.31
CA MET A 1 -11.18 -14.53 -13.93
C MET A 1 -12.20 -14.13 -12.86
N LYS A 2 -11.84 -14.16 -11.57
CA LYS A 2 -12.69 -13.58 -10.52
C LYS A 2 -12.77 -12.06 -10.75
N LYS A 3 -13.92 -11.56 -11.22
CA LYS A 3 -14.17 -10.15 -11.58
C LYS A 3 -13.85 -9.14 -10.46
N GLY A 4 -13.60 -9.59 -9.23
CA GLY A 4 -13.24 -8.75 -8.08
C GLY A 4 -11.75 -8.44 -7.90
N LEU A 5 -10.81 -9.14 -8.54
CA LEU A 5 -9.36 -8.94 -8.28
C LEU A 5 -8.79 -7.66 -8.90
N ILE A 6 -9.22 -7.29 -10.11
CA ILE A 6 -8.78 -6.06 -10.78
C ILE A 6 -9.27 -4.80 -10.02
N PRO A 7 -10.56 -4.68 -9.63
CA PRO A 7 -11.01 -3.60 -8.77
C PRO A 7 -10.23 -3.52 -7.46
N ALA A 8 -9.90 -4.67 -6.87
CA ALA A 8 -9.15 -4.74 -5.62
C ALA A 8 -7.75 -4.12 -5.76
N ILE A 9 -7.03 -4.38 -6.85
CA ILE A 9 -5.73 -3.75 -7.15
C ILE A 9 -5.86 -2.23 -7.29
N ILE A 10 -6.85 -1.77 -8.05
CA ILE A 10 -7.10 -0.34 -8.27
C ILE A 10 -7.36 0.36 -6.94
N VAL A 11 -8.22 -0.22 -6.09
CA VAL A 11 -8.50 0.31 -4.75
C VAL A 11 -7.25 0.36 -3.88
N THR A 12 -6.40 -0.68 -3.92
CA THR A 12 -5.14 -0.69 -3.16
C THR A 12 -4.18 0.42 -3.60
N ILE A 13 -4.09 0.70 -4.90
CA ILE A 13 -3.26 1.79 -5.44
C ILE A 13 -3.81 3.16 -4.99
N ILE A 14 -5.12 3.35 -5.09
CA ILE A 14 -5.79 4.58 -4.64
C ILE A 14 -5.54 4.79 -3.15
N ALA A 15 -5.75 3.75 -2.33
CA ALA A 15 -5.50 3.80 -0.89
C ALA A 15 -4.03 4.16 -0.57
N ALA A 16 -3.06 3.60 -1.29
CA ALA A 16 -1.66 3.96 -1.13
C ALA A 16 -1.38 5.43 -1.48
N ALA A 17 -1.97 5.94 -2.56
CA ALA A 17 -1.83 7.36 -2.93
C ALA A 17 -2.40 8.29 -1.85
N PHE A 18 -3.60 7.99 -1.33
CA PHE A 18 -4.18 8.75 -0.22
C PHE A 18 -3.34 8.67 1.05
N LEU A 19 -2.80 7.49 1.37
CA LEU A 19 -1.93 7.32 2.53
C LEU A 19 -0.65 8.16 2.42
N ILE A 20 -0.03 8.21 1.24
CA ILE A 20 1.17 9.04 1.00
C ILE A 20 0.83 10.52 1.17
N LEU A 21 -0.27 10.99 0.58
CA LEU A 21 -0.70 12.39 0.72
C LEU A 21 -0.99 12.75 2.18
N TYR A 22 -1.65 11.85 2.90
CA TYR A 22 -1.94 12.05 4.33
C TYR A 22 -0.67 12.05 5.17
N ALA A 23 0.26 11.13 4.92
CA ALA A 23 1.56 11.09 5.58
C ALA A 23 2.35 12.38 5.36
N LEU A 24 2.35 12.91 4.12
CA LEU A 24 2.96 14.20 3.81
C LEU A 24 2.30 15.35 4.58
N ALA A 25 0.97 15.41 4.59
CA ALA A 25 0.25 16.45 5.32
C ALA A 25 0.54 16.43 6.84
N VAL A 26 0.54 15.23 7.44
CA VAL A 26 0.83 15.06 8.87
C VAL A 26 2.28 15.42 9.19
N THR A 27 3.24 14.91 8.41
CA THR A 27 4.66 15.21 8.63
C THR A 27 4.95 16.70 8.48
N MET A 28 4.41 17.37 7.45
CA MET A 28 4.52 18.82 7.29
C MET A 28 3.91 19.59 8.47
N GLY A 29 2.71 19.20 8.93
CA GLY A 29 2.08 19.80 10.10
C GLY A 29 2.92 19.66 11.37
N LEU A 30 3.59 18.52 11.54
CA LEU A 30 4.51 18.30 12.66
C LEU A 30 5.77 19.17 12.57
N LEU A 31 6.35 19.32 11.37
CA LEU A 31 7.48 20.23 11.15
C LEU A 31 7.12 21.68 11.51
N GLU A 32 5.98 22.17 11.02
CA GLU A 32 5.49 23.54 11.31
C GLU A 32 5.21 23.76 12.81
N SER A 33 4.74 22.72 13.51
CA SER A 33 4.47 22.80 14.95
C SER A 33 5.72 22.79 15.85
N ASN A 34 6.94 22.74 15.26
CA ASN A 34 8.19 22.52 15.98
C ASN A 34 8.16 21.25 16.87
N ALA A 35 7.46 20.21 16.41
CA ALA A 35 7.46 18.93 17.10
C ALA A 35 8.89 18.39 17.21
N SER A 36 9.18 17.67 18.30
CA SER A 36 10.51 17.07 18.48
C SER A 36 10.83 16.13 17.31
N PHE A 37 12.09 16.11 16.89
CA PHE A 37 12.55 15.26 15.78
C PHE A 37 12.24 13.78 16.01
N ILE A 38 12.31 13.32 17.27
CA ILE A 38 11.97 11.95 17.66
C ILE A 38 10.50 11.63 17.35
N VAL A 39 9.57 12.55 17.63
CA VAL A 39 8.14 12.38 17.33
C VAL A 39 7.92 12.30 15.82
N ILE A 40 8.58 13.15 15.03
CA ILE A 40 8.49 13.13 13.56
C ILE A 40 8.95 11.77 13.02
N ILE A 41 10.08 11.24 13.51
CA ILE A 41 10.57 9.92 13.11
C ILE A 41 9.58 8.81 13.48
N LEU A 42 9.04 8.82 14.70
CA LEU A 42 8.09 7.81 15.14
C LEU A 42 6.83 7.81 14.26
N VAL A 43 6.29 8.98 13.95
CA VAL A 43 5.12 9.12 13.07
C VAL A 43 5.44 8.68 11.64
N ALA A 44 6.59 9.07 11.10
CA ALA A 44 7.03 8.64 9.78
C ALA A 44 7.18 7.10 9.70
N LEU A 45 7.70 6.48 10.76
CA LEU A 45 7.88 5.03 10.84
C LEU A 45 6.53 4.28 10.81
N VAL A 46 5.49 4.82 11.47
CA VAL A 46 4.13 4.28 11.38
C VAL A 46 3.63 4.29 9.93
N PHE A 47 3.81 5.39 9.20
CA PHE A 47 3.40 5.46 7.79
C PHE A 47 4.19 4.50 6.89
N VAL A 48 5.50 4.32 7.14
CA VAL A 48 6.32 3.35 6.42
C VAL A 48 5.80 1.93 6.62
N ILE A 49 5.46 1.54 7.86
CA ILE A 49 4.90 0.21 8.15
C ILE A 49 3.58 0.01 7.38
N LEU A 50 2.68 1.00 7.42
CA LEU A 50 1.41 0.93 6.70
C LEU A 50 1.60 0.80 5.18
N LEU A 51 2.58 1.51 4.60
CA LEU A 51 2.92 1.38 3.19
C LEU A 51 3.46 -0.01 2.84
N ILE A 52 4.34 -0.57 3.68
CA ILE A 52 4.85 -1.93 3.48
C ILE A 52 3.70 -2.94 3.49
N MET A 53 2.75 -2.82 4.42
CA MET A 53 1.57 -3.69 4.48
C MET A 53 0.71 -3.59 3.20
N LEU A 54 0.50 -2.38 2.68
CA LEU A 54 -0.24 -2.18 1.43
C LEU A 54 0.50 -2.79 0.23
N VAL A 55 1.82 -2.62 0.16
CA VAL A 55 2.65 -3.20 -0.91
C VAL A 55 2.62 -4.73 -0.84
N MET A 56 2.72 -5.33 0.34
CA MET A 56 2.60 -6.78 0.51
C MET A 56 1.24 -7.29 0.02
N THR A 57 0.16 -6.61 0.41
CA THR A 57 -1.20 -6.93 -0.05
C THR A 57 -1.32 -6.85 -1.57
N LEU A 58 -0.73 -5.83 -2.19
CA LEU A 58 -0.71 -5.69 -3.64
C LEU A 58 0.06 -6.82 -4.31
N VAL A 59 1.23 -7.19 -3.78
CA VAL A 59 2.06 -8.28 -4.29
C VAL A 59 1.31 -9.62 -4.22
N GLU A 60 0.62 -9.90 -3.11
CA GLU A 60 -0.21 -11.11 -2.97
C GLU A 60 -1.31 -11.15 -4.03
N ARG A 61 -2.05 -10.05 -4.22
CA ARG A 61 -3.09 -9.95 -5.26
C ARG A 61 -2.54 -10.14 -6.67
N ILE A 62 -1.37 -9.58 -6.97
CA ILE A 62 -0.71 -9.78 -8.27
C ILE A 62 -0.27 -11.24 -8.45
N LYS A 63 0.26 -11.87 -7.40
CA LYS A 63 0.64 -13.29 -7.42
C LYS A 63 -0.55 -14.20 -7.66
N GLU A 64 -1.69 -13.93 -7.03
CA GLU A 64 -2.94 -14.68 -7.27
C GLU A 64 -3.34 -14.65 -8.75
N ILE A 65 -3.34 -13.46 -9.37
CA ILE A 65 -3.66 -13.31 -10.80
C ILE A 65 -2.65 -14.06 -11.70
N LYS A 66 -1.35 -14.00 -11.36
CA LYS A 66 -0.31 -14.68 -12.15
C LYS A 66 -0.27 -16.20 -11.94
N GLY A 67 -0.68 -16.68 -10.77
CA GLY A 67 -0.75 -18.10 -10.41
C GLY A 67 -1.88 -18.83 -11.14
N GLU A 68 -3.05 -18.20 -11.26
CA GLU A 68 -4.19 -18.77 -12.00
C GLU A 68 -3.86 -19.04 -13.48
N ASN A 69 -3.06 -18.18 -14.14
CA ASN A 69 -2.67 -18.39 -15.54
C ASN A 69 -1.74 -19.60 -15.79
N LYS A 70 -1.06 -20.11 -14.75
CA LYS A 70 -0.17 -21.29 -14.90
C LYS A 70 -0.91 -22.60 -14.74
N ASP A 71 -1.93 -22.65 -13.89
CA ASP A 71 -2.69 -23.87 -13.60
C ASP A 71 -3.56 -24.28 -14.80
N ASP A 72 -4.14 -23.31 -15.52
CA ASP A 72 -5.01 -23.57 -16.68
C ASP A 72 -4.24 -24.07 -17.92
N ILE A 73 -2.95 -23.72 -18.09
CA ILE A 73 -2.12 -24.20 -19.21
C ILE A 73 -1.69 -25.67 -19.01
N SER A 74 -1.56 -26.14 -17.77
CA SER A 74 -1.16 -27.52 -17.48
C SER A 74 -2.24 -28.57 -17.79
N LYS A 75 -3.47 -28.13 -18.10
CA LYS A 75 -4.63 -28.97 -18.40
C LYS A 75 -4.88 -29.22 -19.89
N TYR A 76 -4.02 -28.70 -20.78
CA TYR A 76 -4.10 -28.91 -22.22
C TYR A 76 -2.79 -29.47 -22.78
#